data_AF-A0A0J1HJX9-F1
#
_entry.id   AF-A0A0J1HJX9-F1
#
_cell.length_a   1.000
_cell.length_b   1.000
_cell.length_c   1.000
_cell.angle_alpha   90.00
_cell.angle_beta   90.00
_cell.angle_gamma   90.00
#
_symmetry.space_group_name_H-M   'P 1'
#
loop_
_entity.id
_entity.type
_entity.pdbx_description
1 polymer ?
#
loop_
_entity_poly.entity_id
_entity_poly.type
_entity_poly.pdbx_seq_one_letter_code
_entity_poly.pdbx_strand_id
1 'polypeptide(L)' 'MIEYSRIYTLRNGLEKSIKVESWRSFREEMNVLGIQDSDVFQIQLVEYGKKRTKKSSSKNNRRK' A
#
# COMPACT_ATOMS: atom_id res chain seq x y z
N MET A 1 20.10 2.93 7.33
CA MET A 1 19.38 1.79 6.74
C MET A 1 18.00 2.28 6.40
N ILE A 2 17.64 2.37 5.13
CA ILE A 2 16.34 2.86 4.71
C ILE A 2 15.37 1.68 4.79
N GLU A 3 14.35 1.78 5.62
CA GLU A 3 13.30 0.77 5.72
C GLU A 3 12.14 1.18 4.79
N TYR A 4 11.52 0.21 4.14
CA TYR A 4 10.34 0.45 3.31
C TYR A 4 9.15 -0.33 3.84
N SER A 5 7.96 0.24 3.69
CA SER A 5 6.68 -0.42 3.95
C SER A 5 5.83 -0.40 2.70
N ARG A 6 5.18 -1.52 2.39
CA ARG A 6 4.15 -1.61 1.37
C ARG A 6 2.78 -1.45 1.99
N ILE A 7 1.92 -0.71 1.32
CA ILE A 7 0.53 -0.49 1.68
C ILE A 7 -0.32 -1.04 0.55
N TYR A 8 -1.14 -2.01 0.89
CA TYR A 8 -2.13 -2.65 0.04
C TYR A 8 -3.49 -2.04 0.37
N THR A 9 -4.04 -1.27 -0.55
CA THR A 9 -5.43 -0.83 -0.47
C THR A 9 -6.29 -1.87 -1.18
N LEU A 10 -7.21 -2.45 -0.43
CA LEU A 10 -8.14 -3.47 -0.92
C LEU A 10 -9.38 -2.82 -1.54
N ARG A 11 -10.08 -3.56 -2.40
CA ARG A 11 -11.33 -3.12 -3.06
C ARG A 11 -12.45 -2.77 -2.08
N ASN A 12 -12.43 -3.39 -0.89
CA ASN A 12 -13.38 -3.08 0.18
C ASN A 12 -13.04 -1.79 0.95
N GLY A 13 -11.96 -1.08 0.57
CA GLY A 13 -11.51 0.15 1.21
C GLY A 13 -10.61 -0.06 2.43
N LEU A 14 -10.32 -1.31 2.83
CA LEU A 14 -9.37 -1.59 3.90
C LEU A 14 -7.93 -1.41 3.40
N GLU A 15 -7.07 -0.84 4.25
CA GLU A 15 -5.63 -0.77 4.02
C GLU A 15 -4.92 -1.82 4.88
N LYS A 16 -4.01 -2.58 4.28
CA LYS A 16 -3.06 -3.44 4.98
C LYS A 16 -1.64 -2.99 4.69
N SER A 17 -0.78 -2.98 5.69
CA SER A 17 0.63 -2.62 5.51
C SER A 17 1.55 -3.74 5.96
N ILE A 18 2.67 -3.88 5.27
CA ILE A 18 3.72 -4.84 5.61
C ILE A 18 5.09 -4.19 5.39
N LYS A 19 6.04 -4.53 6.25
CA LYS A 19 7.43 -4.14 6.06
C LYS A 19 8.01 -4.91 4.86
N VAL A 20 8.71 -4.20 4.00
CA VAL A 20 9.38 -4.78 2.84
C VAL A 20 10.70 -5.39 3.31
N GLU A 21 10.81 -6.68 3.06
CA GLU A 21 12.01 -7.46 3.33
C GLU A 21 12.60 -7.92 1.99
N SER A 22 13.93 -7.83 1.83
CA SER A 22 14.61 -8.10 0.55
C SER A 22 14.43 -9.54 0.06
N TRP A 23 14.15 -10.47 0.97
CA TRP A 23 13.98 -11.90 0.72
C TRP A 23 12.51 -12.32 0.54
N ARG A 24 11.54 -11.41 0.76
CA ARG A 24 10.11 -11.72 0.60
C ARG A 24 9.61 -11.27 -0.76
N SER A 25 8.88 -12.15 -1.42
CA SER A 25 8.13 -11.84 -2.63
C SER A 25 6.78 -11.21 -2.32
N PHE A 26 6.20 -10.50 -3.29
CA PHE A 26 4.83 -9.96 -3.20
C PHE A 26 3.78 -11.03 -2.88
N ARG A 27 3.94 -12.25 -3.41
CA ARG A 27 3.01 -13.35 -3.16
C ARG A 27 3.05 -13.84 -1.72
N GLU A 28 4.23 -13.89 -1.11
CA GLU A 28 4.38 -14.21 0.31
C GLU A 28 3.88 -13.08 1.19
N GLU A 29 4.12 -11.82 0.82
CA GLU A 29 3.52 -10.67 1.51
C GLU A 29 1.99 -10.77 1.53
N MET A 30 1.37 -11.05 0.38
CA MET A 30 -0.07 -11.25 0.27
C MET A 30 -0.57 -12.45 1.09
N ASN A 31 0.17 -13.56 1.09
CA ASN A 31 -0.17 -14.74 1.89
C ASN A 31 -0.12 -14.45 3.40
N VAL A 32 0.91 -13.70 3.86
CA VAL A 32 1.03 -13.24 5.26
C VAL A 32 -0.12 -12.30 5.63
N LEU A 33 -0.55 -11.44 4.70
CA LEU A 33 -1.66 -10.51 4.90
C LEU A 33 -3.05 -11.19 4.76
N GLY A 34 -3.09 -12.42 4.26
CA GLY A 34 -4.32 -13.17 3.98
C GLY A 34 -5.19 -12.51 2.90
N ILE A 35 -4.57 -11.91 1.88
CA ILE A 35 -5.25 -11.22 0.78
C ILE A 35 -4.92 -11.89 -0.55
N GLN A 36 -5.85 -11.84 -1.50
CA GLN A 36 -5.58 -12.26 -2.87
C GLN A 36 -5.29 -11.05 -3.77
N ASP A 37 -4.61 -11.29 -4.88
CA ASP A 37 -4.34 -10.28 -5.91
C ASP A 37 -5.65 -9.64 -6.42
N SER A 38 -6.71 -10.42 -6.55
CA SER A 38 -8.05 -9.95 -6.93
C SER A 38 -8.62 -8.89 -5.98
N ASP A 39 -8.27 -8.98 -4.71
CA ASP A 39 -8.76 -8.07 -3.66
C ASP A 39 -7.99 -6.76 -3.64
N VAL A 40 -6.79 -6.74 -4.22
CA VAL A 40 -5.92 -5.56 -4.25
C VAL A 40 -6.44 -4.59 -5.30
N PHE A 41 -6.68 -3.36 -4.86
CA PHE A 41 -7.03 -2.24 -5.74
C PHE A 41 -5.81 -1.37 -6.05
N GLN A 42 -4.98 -1.13 -5.04
CA GLN A 42 -3.79 -0.29 -5.17
C GLN A 42 -2.68 -0.80 -4.26
N ILE A 43 -1.44 -0.71 -4.73
CA ILE A 43 -0.22 -0.99 -3.95
C ILE A 43 0.64 0.27 -3.93
N GLN A 44 1.17 0.62 -2.76
CA GLN A 44 2.06 1.77 -2.60
C GLN A 44 3.29 1.41 -1.76
N LEU A 45 4.47 1.81 -2.21
CA LEU A 45 5.73 1.70 -1.45
C LEU A 45 6.00 3.02 -0.73
N VAL A 46 6.26 2.97 0.57
CA VAL A 46 6.54 4.13 1.41
C VAL A 46 7.84 3.92 2.16
N GLU A 47 8.67 4.96 2.21
CA GLU A 47 9.91 4.97 2.97
C GLU A 47 9.66 5.32 4.44
N TYR A 48 10.19 4.51 5.36
CA TYR A 48 10.11 4.74 6.78
C TYR A 48 10.92 5.99 7.14
N GLY A 49 10.26 7.01 7.68
CA GLY A 49 10.84 8.34 7.94
C GLY A 49 10.29 9.45 7.05
N LYS A 50 9.64 9.11 5.93
CA LYS A 50 8.84 10.09 5.18
C LYS A 50 7.43 10.09 5.76
N LYS A 51 7.12 11.08 6.61
CA LYS A 51 5.73 11.34 7.06
C LYS A 51 4.85 11.31 5.80
N ARG A 52 3.86 10.40 5.73
CA ARG A 52 2.80 10.49 4.72
C ARG A 52 2.22 11.88 4.90
N THR A 53 2.59 12.83 4.04
CA THR A 53 1.75 14.00 3.87
C THR A 53 0.47 13.39 3.33
N LYS A 54 -0.56 13.32 4.18
CA LYS A 54 -1.91 13.14 3.68
C LYS A 54 -2.11 14.35 2.77
N LYS A 55 -1.76 14.22 1.49
CA LYS A 55 -2.41 15.00 0.45
C LYS A 55 -3.85 14.57 0.61
N SER A 56 -4.60 15.31 1.42
CA SER A 56 -6.04 15.43 1.26
C SER A 56 -6.23 15.47 -0.24
N SER A 57 -6.98 14.51 -0.75
CA SER A 57 -7.34 14.44 -2.15
C SER A 57 -7.60 15.88 -2.60
N SER A 58 -6.75 16.43 -3.46
CA SER A 58 -7.19 17.56 -4.27
C SER A 58 -8.41 17.00 -4.94
N LYS A 59 -9.58 17.49 -4.50
CA LYS A 59 -10.88 17.13 -5.03
C LYS A 59 -10.84 17.64 -6.46
N ASN A 60 -10.27 16.84 -7.36
CA ASN A 60 -10.26 17.15 -8.77
C ASN A 60 -11.71 16.98 -9.21
N ASN A 61 -12.45 18.06 -9.02
CA ASN A 61 -13.66 18.37 -9.78
C ASN A 61 -13.22 18.42 -11.25
N ARG A 62 -13.07 17.25 -11.89
CA ARG A 62 -13.01 17.19 -13.33
C ARG A 62 -14.42 17.51 -13.79
N ARG A 63 -14.64 18.81 -13.99
CA ARG A 63 -15.88 19.41 -14.47
C ARG A 63 -16.12 18.95 -15.90
N LYS A 64 -17.39 18.62 -16.16
CA LYS A 64 -18.10 18.44 -17.43
C LYS A 64 -17.71 17.24 -18.28
#